data_AF-A0A5E6MPX7-F1
#
_entry.id   AF-A0A5E6MPX7-F1
#
_cell.length_a   1.000
_cell.length_b   1.000
_cell.length_c   1.000
_cell.angle_alpha   90.00
_cell.angle_beta   90.00
_cell.angle_gamma   90.00
#
_symmetry.space_group_name_H-M   'P 1'
#
loop_
_entity.id
_entity.type
_entity.pdbx_description
1 polymer ?
#
loop_
_entity_poly.entity_id
_entity_poly.type
_entity_poly.pdbx_seq_one_letter_code
_entity_poly.pdbx_strand_id
1 'polypeptide(L)'
;MMPSAPDKPLLSVDASLREKLFAKVAYFSMEMAVDEEIPTYSGGLGVLAADTLRAAAGAALPMVGVTLLYRRGYFFQRLDAQGWQREEAVAWSPEDFLCELPERVSVVLEGRTVQVRAWLFLIRDAGEATVPILFLDTDLPENAPWDRTLSHSLYGGDSRYRLCQEVILGIGGVRMLRKLGFGQLELFHMNEGHSSLLTLELLEEAAKRAGRTEPIGEDIEAVRKKCAFTTHTPVSAGHDRFPLEMVRKTIDLPSIVDSEHKGRFCCDGEINLTHLAFQFSHYINGVAKRHSEVSRALFYPATIDSITNGIHVPYWSSPPMQALFDRHIPGWRADAFSIRYAIAIPLEEIREAHEESKARLLQYVNRETNAGMSMEALTIGFARRATAYKRPELILTDLDRLKRISREKGPIQLLFAGKAHPQDEEGKRAIQRIVQSRSRLLPEVRMVYLAEYDLALARLLVAGVDLWLNTPQPPLEASGTSGMKAAVNGVPNLSILDGWWIEGCIEGVTGWSIGPDHYRRKESSDAQQDAQELYEKLERVIVPLFYENGEGYAEVMRQGIALNGSFFNAQRMLQQYVLKAYFV
;
A
#
# COMPACT_ATOMS: atom_id res chain seq x y z
N MET A 1 1.42 23.06 -17.74
CA MET A 1 1.03 21.94 -18.61
C MET A 1 1.88 20.76 -18.20
N MET A 2 1.29 19.75 -17.55
CA MET A 2 1.98 18.46 -17.41
C MET A 2 2.18 17.88 -18.82
N PRO A 3 3.22 17.07 -19.07
CA PRO A 3 3.36 16.40 -20.35
C PRO A 3 2.08 15.61 -20.61
N SER A 4 1.53 15.74 -21.83
CA SER A 4 0.50 14.83 -22.33
C SER A 4 0.93 13.39 -22.04
N ALA A 5 0.00 12.57 -21.55
CA ALA A 5 0.20 11.15 -21.35
C ALA A 5 0.92 10.56 -22.58
N PRO A 6 1.99 9.75 -22.40
CA PRO A 6 2.61 9.07 -23.54
C PRO A 6 1.51 8.29 -24.26
N ASP A 7 1.48 8.36 -25.60
CA ASP A 7 0.57 7.61 -26.47
C ASP A 7 0.39 6.20 -25.91
N LYS A 8 -0.72 5.95 -25.20
CA LYS A 8 -1.00 4.64 -24.59
C LYS A 8 -1.39 3.75 -25.77
N PRO A 9 -0.57 2.76 -26.19
CA PRO A 9 -1.00 1.86 -27.23
C PRO A 9 -2.18 1.08 -26.66
N LEU A 10 -3.37 1.26 -27.25
CA LEU A 10 -4.51 0.39 -27.04
C LEU A 10 -4.02 -1.04 -27.28
N LEU A 11 -3.80 -1.77 -26.20
CA LEU A 11 -3.43 -3.19 -26.26
C LEU A 11 -4.59 -3.90 -26.96
N SER A 12 -4.42 -4.29 -28.22
CA SER A 12 -5.33 -5.25 -28.84
C SER A 12 -4.91 -6.65 -28.38
N VAL A 13 -5.85 -7.48 -27.93
CA VAL A 13 -5.60 -8.90 -27.65
C VAL A 13 -5.32 -9.62 -28.97
N ASP A 14 -4.07 -9.60 -29.43
CA ASP A 14 -3.64 -10.42 -30.56
C ASP A 14 -3.01 -11.74 -30.06
N ALA A 15 -2.73 -12.65 -31.01
CA ALA A 15 -2.12 -13.94 -30.70
C ALA A 15 -0.74 -13.80 -30.02
N SER A 16 -0.01 -12.70 -30.24
CA SER A 16 1.29 -12.44 -29.63
C SER A 16 1.18 -12.12 -28.13
N LEU A 17 0.06 -11.53 -27.70
CA LEU A 17 -0.20 -11.28 -26.28
C LEU A 17 -0.40 -12.59 -25.53
N ARG A 18 -1.08 -13.58 -26.13
CA ARG A 18 -1.33 -14.90 -25.52
C ARG A 18 -0.06 -15.73 -25.34
N GLU A 19 0.88 -15.66 -26.29
CA GLU A 19 2.20 -16.28 -26.14
C GLU A 19 3.03 -15.65 -25.00
N LYS A 20 2.70 -14.42 -24.59
CA LYS A 20 3.34 -13.70 -23.48
C LYS A 20 2.67 -13.93 -22.12
N LEU A 21 1.50 -14.59 -22.05
CA LEU A 21 0.80 -14.89 -20.79
C LEU A 21 1.41 -16.14 -20.14
N PHE A 22 2.62 -16.01 -19.63
CA PHE A 22 3.31 -17.03 -18.86
C PHE A 22 3.59 -16.54 -17.44
N ALA A 23 3.16 -17.30 -16.42
CA ALA A 23 3.47 -17.03 -15.03
C ALA A 23 3.68 -18.34 -14.24
N LYS A 24 4.58 -18.29 -13.27
CA LYS A 24 4.78 -19.34 -12.25
C LYS A 24 4.16 -18.95 -10.91
N VAL A 25 4.05 -17.66 -10.63
CA VAL A 25 3.48 -17.14 -9.38
C VAL A 25 2.27 -16.28 -9.68
N ALA A 26 1.14 -16.56 -9.03
CA ALA A 26 -0.03 -15.69 -9.05
C ALA A 26 -0.12 -14.89 -7.75
N TYR A 27 -0.13 -13.56 -7.85
CA TYR A 27 -0.17 -12.63 -6.73
C TYR A 27 -1.57 -12.03 -6.61
N PHE A 28 -2.29 -12.39 -5.56
CA PHE A 28 -3.66 -11.97 -5.32
C PHE A 28 -3.71 -10.83 -4.33
N SER A 29 -4.44 -9.76 -4.65
CA SER A 29 -4.72 -8.69 -3.70
C SER A 29 -6.07 -8.03 -3.99
N MET A 30 -6.73 -7.56 -2.95
CA MET A 30 -8.02 -6.84 -3.07
C MET A 30 -7.88 -5.51 -3.80
N GLU A 31 -6.69 -4.89 -3.74
CA GLU A 31 -6.42 -3.61 -4.39
C GLU A 31 -5.04 -3.63 -5.07
N MET A 32 -4.91 -2.88 -6.17
CA MET A 32 -3.63 -2.63 -6.85
C MET A 32 -3.58 -1.20 -7.36
N ALA A 33 -2.59 -0.42 -6.92
CA ALA A 33 -2.43 1.00 -7.29
C ALA A 33 -1.46 1.14 -8.46
N VAL A 34 -1.93 0.82 -9.67
CA VAL A 34 -1.08 0.70 -10.87
C VAL A 34 -0.89 2.01 -11.64
N ASP A 35 -1.87 2.91 -11.56
CA ASP A 35 -1.92 4.21 -12.24
C ASP A 35 -2.93 5.10 -11.48
N GLU A 36 -2.68 6.40 -11.38
CA GLU A 36 -3.60 7.36 -10.73
C GLU A 36 -4.99 7.41 -11.41
N GLU A 37 -5.08 7.13 -12.71
CA GLU A 37 -6.33 7.14 -13.48
C GLU A 37 -7.12 5.83 -13.34
N ILE A 38 -6.55 4.81 -12.67
CA ILE A 38 -7.21 3.54 -12.37
C ILE A 38 -7.51 3.50 -10.86
N PRO A 39 -8.68 3.98 -10.41
CA PRO A 39 -8.98 4.25 -9.00
C PRO A 39 -9.35 3.00 -8.18
N THR A 40 -8.76 1.84 -8.50
CA THR A 40 -9.04 0.53 -7.91
C THR A 40 -8.19 0.22 -6.67
N TYR A 41 -7.90 1.24 -5.87
CA TYR A 41 -7.08 1.14 -4.66
C TYR A 41 -7.47 2.18 -3.61
N SER A 42 -7.16 1.91 -2.35
CA SER A 42 -7.45 2.79 -1.21
C SER A 42 -6.20 3.22 -0.44
N GLY A 43 -5.11 2.43 -0.45
CA GLY A 43 -3.96 2.76 0.37
C GLY A 43 -2.72 1.88 0.17
N GLY A 44 -2.02 1.67 1.29
CA GLY A 44 -0.67 1.10 1.28
C GLY A 44 -0.58 -0.34 0.78
N LEU A 45 -1.64 -1.14 0.91
CA LEU A 45 -1.66 -2.53 0.46
C LEU A 45 -1.60 -2.58 -1.08
N GLY A 46 -2.45 -1.80 -1.76
CA GLY A 46 -2.48 -1.74 -3.22
C GLY A 46 -1.25 -1.08 -3.82
N VAL A 47 -0.67 -0.09 -3.13
CA VAL A 47 0.59 0.50 -3.55
C VAL A 47 1.75 -0.49 -3.44
N LEU A 48 1.82 -1.26 -2.36
CA LEU A 48 2.83 -2.31 -2.21
C LEU A 48 2.65 -3.41 -3.27
N ALA A 49 1.41 -3.81 -3.57
CA ALA A 49 1.13 -4.78 -4.63
C ALA A 49 1.69 -4.30 -5.98
N ALA A 50 1.44 -3.04 -6.34
CA ALA A 50 1.98 -2.46 -7.56
C ALA A 50 3.52 -2.36 -7.53
N ASP A 51 4.13 -1.92 -6.43
CA ASP A 51 5.59 -1.86 -6.28
C ASP A 51 6.23 -3.25 -6.40
N THR A 52 5.58 -4.29 -5.86
CA THR A 52 6.02 -5.70 -5.96
C THR A 52 6.01 -6.16 -7.41
N LEU A 53 4.91 -5.91 -8.13
CA LEU A 53 4.76 -6.35 -9.52
C LEU A 53 5.62 -5.54 -10.49
N ARG A 54 5.92 -4.26 -10.20
CA ARG A 54 6.94 -3.48 -10.93
C ARG A 54 8.33 -4.08 -10.75
N ALA A 55 8.72 -4.38 -9.50
CA ALA A 55 9.99 -5.06 -9.25
C ALA A 55 10.07 -6.44 -9.92
N ALA A 56 8.95 -7.16 -10.02
CA ALA A 56 8.89 -8.42 -10.75
C ALA A 56 9.07 -8.25 -12.26
N ALA A 57 8.48 -7.19 -12.84
CA ALA A 57 8.70 -6.84 -14.24
C ALA A 57 10.17 -6.50 -14.51
N GLY A 58 10.80 -5.66 -13.67
CA GLY A 58 12.22 -5.31 -13.79
C GLY A 58 13.16 -6.51 -13.61
N ALA A 59 12.80 -7.47 -12.76
CA ALA A 59 13.55 -8.70 -12.55
C ALA A 59 13.20 -9.83 -13.55
N ALA A 60 12.30 -9.58 -14.52
CA ALA A 60 11.75 -10.59 -15.43
C ALA A 60 11.22 -11.86 -14.72
N LEU A 61 10.68 -11.70 -13.51
CA LEU A 61 10.10 -12.80 -12.75
C LEU A 61 8.70 -13.12 -13.32
N PRO A 62 8.40 -14.36 -13.74
CA PRO A 62 7.15 -14.72 -14.39
C PRO A 62 6.00 -14.74 -13.36
N MET A 63 5.40 -13.57 -13.14
CA MET A 63 4.28 -13.36 -12.22
C MET A 63 3.02 -12.91 -12.96
N VAL A 64 1.86 -13.14 -12.35
CA VAL A 64 0.58 -12.54 -12.75
C VAL A 64 -0.12 -11.97 -11.53
N GLY A 65 -0.59 -10.73 -11.61
CA GLY A 65 -1.42 -10.10 -10.59
C GLY A 65 -2.90 -10.42 -10.80
N VAL A 66 -3.65 -10.63 -9.72
CA VAL A 66 -5.11 -10.79 -9.75
C VAL A 66 -5.75 -9.90 -8.70
N THR A 67 -6.73 -9.09 -9.13
CA THR A 67 -7.47 -8.17 -8.28
C THR A 67 -8.90 -7.97 -8.79
N LEU A 68 -9.73 -7.24 -8.06
CA LEU A 68 -11.06 -6.84 -8.53
C LEU A 68 -11.00 -5.49 -9.22
N LEU A 69 -11.86 -5.31 -10.22
CA LEU A 69 -12.15 -4.00 -10.80
C LEU A 69 -13.21 -3.28 -9.95
N TYR A 70 -13.05 -1.98 -9.75
CA TYR A 70 -14.00 -1.13 -9.03
C TYR A 70 -14.49 0.02 -9.91
N ARG A 71 -15.67 -0.13 -10.50
CA ARG A 71 -16.26 0.83 -11.45
C ARG A 71 -16.57 2.21 -10.88
N ARG A 72 -16.69 2.32 -9.55
CA ARG A 72 -16.86 3.60 -8.84
C ARG A 72 -15.59 4.00 -8.07
N GLY A 73 -14.51 3.26 -8.26
CA GLY A 73 -13.24 3.38 -7.54
C GLY A 73 -13.40 3.11 -6.04
N TYR A 74 -12.43 3.59 -5.27
CA TYR A 74 -12.60 3.73 -3.82
C TYR A 74 -13.63 4.83 -3.50
N PHE A 75 -13.28 6.09 -3.79
CA PHE A 75 -14.17 7.25 -3.93
C PHE A 75 -13.34 8.50 -4.25
N PHE A 76 -14.00 9.50 -4.84
CA PHE A 76 -13.50 10.86 -4.98
C PHE A 76 -13.84 11.68 -3.73
N GLN A 77 -12.84 12.30 -3.13
CA GLN A 77 -12.92 13.05 -1.88
C GLN A 77 -13.17 14.53 -2.20
N ARG A 78 -14.24 15.08 -1.64
CA ARG A 78 -14.41 16.53 -1.50
C ARG A 78 -14.39 16.93 -0.04
N LEU A 79 -13.89 18.12 0.23
CA LEU A 79 -14.02 18.77 1.52
C LEU A 79 -15.03 19.91 1.39
N ASP A 80 -16.02 19.95 2.27
CA ASP A 80 -16.91 21.10 2.36
C ASP A 80 -16.24 22.30 3.05
N ALA A 81 -16.95 23.42 3.14
CA ALA A 81 -16.43 24.66 3.71
C ALA A 81 -15.99 24.53 5.18
N GLN A 82 -16.50 23.53 5.91
CA GLN A 82 -16.13 23.25 7.30
C GLN A 82 -14.98 22.26 7.41
N GLY A 83 -14.47 21.74 6.29
CA GLY A 83 -13.43 20.72 6.23
C GLY A 83 -13.95 19.29 6.40
N TRP A 84 -15.26 19.07 6.31
CA TRP A 84 -15.84 17.73 6.41
C TRP A 84 -15.73 16.98 5.09
N GLN A 85 -15.34 15.70 5.16
CA GLN A 85 -15.18 14.85 3.99
C GLN A 85 -16.52 14.40 3.43
N ARG A 86 -16.67 14.53 2.11
CA ARG A 86 -17.75 13.97 1.31
C ARG A 86 -17.17 13.01 0.28
N GLU A 87 -17.84 11.88 0.09
CA GLU A 87 -17.45 10.84 -0.84
C GLU A 87 -18.35 10.88 -2.08
N GLU A 88 -17.73 10.91 -3.25
CA GLU A 88 -18.39 10.79 -4.55
C GLU A 88 -17.87 9.56 -5.29
N ALA A 89 -18.69 8.98 -6.18
CA ALA A 89 -18.20 7.92 -7.05
C ALA A 89 -17.17 8.51 -8.03
N VAL A 90 -16.07 7.79 -8.25
CA VAL A 90 -15.10 8.18 -9.28
C VAL A 90 -15.70 7.88 -10.65
N ALA A 91 -15.77 8.88 -11.52
CA ALA A 91 -16.17 8.70 -12.91
C ALA A 91 -14.95 8.31 -13.74
N TRP A 92 -14.91 7.05 -14.19
CA TRP A 92 -13.87 6.52 -15.08
C TRP A 92 -14.44 5.36 -15.90
N SER A 93 -13.79 5.04 -17.01
CA SER A 93 -14.14 3.91 -17.88
C SER A 93 -12.96 2.94 -17.96
N PRO A 94 -13.12 1.67 -17.55
CA PRO A 94 -12.08 0.64 -17.69
C PRO A 94 -11.49 0.53 -19.09
N GLU A 95 -12.32 0.71 -20.11
CA GLU A 95 -11.99 0.62 -21.54
C GLU A 95 -10.89 1.60 -21.97
N ASP A 96 -10.76 2.73 -21.27
CA ASP A 96 -9.77 3.77 -21.60
C ASP A 96 -8.34 3.37 -21.19
N PHE A 97 -8.21 2.40 -20.27
CA PHE A 97 -6.93 2.04 -19.64
C PHE A 97 -6.60 0.54 -19.69
N LEU A 98 -7.63 -0.29 -19.82
CA LEU A 98 -7.53 -1.74 -19.70
C LEU A 98 -8.05 -2.43 -20.95
N CYS A 99 -7.52 -3.61 -21.22
CA CYS A 99 -7.94 -4.42 -22.36
C CYS A 99 -8.88 -5.54 -21.91
N GLU A 100 -10.12 -5.59 -22.41
CA GLU A 100 -11.05 -6.67 -22.07
C GLU A 100 -10.58 -8.00 -22.69
N LEU A 101 -10.54 -9.05 -21.88
CA LEU A 101 -10.27 -10.40 -22.34
C LEU A 101 -11.58 -11.10 -22.73
N PRO A 102 -11.61 -11.91 -23.81
CA PRO A 102 -12.83 -12.59 -24.25
C PRO A 102 -13.26 -13.73 -23.31
N GLU A 103 -12.36 -14.26 -22.50
CA GLU A 103 -12.64 -15.34 -21.57
C GLU A 103 -13.66 -14.93 -20.50
N ARG A 104 -14.51 -15.89 -20.13
CA ARG A 104 -15.52 -15.77 -19.08
C ARG A 104 -15.44 -16.99 -18.18
N VAL A 105 -15.66 -16.75 -16.89
CA VAL A 105 -15.83 -17.80 -15.87
C VAL A 105 -17.06 -17.49 -15.04
N SER A 106 -17.53 -18.47 -14.26
CA SER A 106 -18.65 -18.28 -13.36
C SER A 106 -18.34 -18.75 -11.94
N VAL A 107 -18.94 -18.05 -10.98
CA VAL A 107 -19.03 -18.47 -9.57
C VAL A 107 -20.50 -18.63 -9.20
N VAL A 108 -20.81 -19.53 -8.27
CA VAL A 108 -22.18 -19.70 -7.75
C VAL A 108 -22.27 -18.96 -6.43
N LEU A 109 -23.15 -17.97 -6.35
CA LEU A 109 -23.42 -17.17 -5.15
C LEU A 109 -24.88 -17.34 -4.76
N GLU A 110 -25.16 -17.97 -3.62
CA GLU A 110 -26.52 -18.20 -3.11
C GLU A 110 -27.41 -18.92 -4.13
N GLY A 111 -26.85 -19.93 -4.81
CA GLY A 111 -27.52 -20.67 -5.88
C GLY A 111 -27.64 -19.91 -7.21
N ARG A 112 -27.22 -18.65 -7.29
CA ARG A 112 -27.22 -17.85 -8.52
C ARG A 112 -25.88 -17.98 -9.23
N THR A 113 -25.90 -18.18 -10.54
CA THR A 113 -24.67 -18.18 -11.35
C THR A 113 -24.30 -16.73 -11.67
N VAL A 114 -23.11 -16.31 -11.24
CA VAL A 114 -22.55 -14.98 -11.51
C VAL A 114 -21.39 -15.12 -12.49
N GLN A 115 -21.54 -14.51 -13.65
CA GLN A 115 -20.50 -14.41 -14.68
C GLN A 115 -19.43 -13.40 -14.27
N VAL A 116 -18.18 -13.71 -14.58
CA VAL A 116 -17.01 -12.88 -14.29
C VAL A 116 -16.21 -12.73 -15.57
N ARG A 117 -15.92 -11.49 -15.96
CA ARG A 117 -14.96 -11.16 -17.01
C ARG A 117 -13.64 -10.68 -16.40
N ALA A 118 -12.61 -10.59 -17.24
CA ALA A 118 -11.32 -10.05 -16.85
C ALA A 118 -10.88 -8.93 -17.79
N TRP A 119 -10.28 -7.92 -17.19
CA TRP A 119 -9.56 -6.85 -17.85
C TRP A 119 -8.06 -7.01 -17.64
N LEU A 120 -7.26 -6.76 -18.66
CA LEU A 120 -5.81 -6.88 -18.64
C LEU A 120 -5.13 -5.52 -18.58
N PHE A 121 -4.20 -5.39 -17.64
CA PHE A 121 -3.18 -4.35 -17.62
C PHE A 121 -1.79 -5.01 -17.68
N LEU A 122 -0.83 -4.39 -18.37
CA LEU A 122 0.56 -4.87 -18.38
C LEU A 122 1.44 -3.88 -17.63
N ILE A 123 1.92 -4.28 -16.45
CA ILE A 123 3.00 -3.54 -15.79
C ILE A 123 4.28 -3.71 -16.60
N ARG A 124 4.97 -2.58 -16.79
CA ARG A 124 6.30 -2.49 -17.40
C ARG A 124 7.25 -1.79 -16.43
N ASP A 125 8.52 -2.15 -16.53
CA ASP A 125 9.63 -1.48 -15.84
C ASP A 125 10.84 -1.36 -16.79
N ALA A 126 12.03 -1.02 -16.29
CA ALA A 126 13.29 -0.98 -17.03
C ALA A 126 13.64 -2.36 -17.63
N GLY A 127 13.14 -2.63 -18.84
CA GLY A 127 13.36 -3.88 -19.57
C GLY A 127 12.24 -4.18 -20.57
N GLU A 128 12.31 -5.32 -21.24
CA GLU A 128 11.26 -5.78 -22.17
C GLU A 128 10.19 -6.65 -21.50
N ALA A 129 10.48 -7.18 -20.30
CA ALA A 129 9.57 -8.04 -19.57
C ALA A 129 8.37 -7.26 -19.04
N THR A 130 7.21 -7.92 -19.06
CA THR A 130 5.95 -7.35 -18.57
C THR A 130 5.28 -8.30 -17.60
N VAL A 131 4.61 -7.76 -16.59
CA VAL A 131 3.81 -8.54 -15.65
C VAL A 131 2.33 -8.24 -15.90
N PRO A 132 1.52 -9.25 -16.31
CA PRO A 132 0.09 -9.06 -16.49
C PRO A 132 -0.64 -8.91 -15.15
N ILE A 133 -1.65 -8.06 -15.13
CA ILE A 133 -2.61 -7.92 -14.04
C ILE A 133 -4.01 -8.12 -14.58
N LEU A 134 -4.76 -9.02 -13.94
CA LEU A 134 -6.15 -9.30 -14.23
C LEU A 134 -7.05 -8.58 -13.22
N PHE A 135 -7.89 -7.68 -13.72
CA PHE A 135 -8.95 -7.05 -12.95
C PHE A 135 -10.28 -7.75 -13.25
N LEU A 136 -10.83 -8.43 -12.24
CA LEU A 136 -12.07 -9.19 -12.35
C LEU A 136 -13.29 -8.26 -12.20
N ASP A 137 -14.27 -8.40 -13.08
CA ASP A 137 -15.45 -7.53 -13.15
C ASP A 137 -16.73 -8.37 -13.30
N THR A 138 -17.77 -7.98 -12.57
CA THR A 138 -19.09 -8.63 -12.55
C THR A 138 -20.19 -7.77 -13.15
N ASP A 139 -19.90 -6.52 -13.53
CA ASP A 139 -20.88 -5.65 -14.17
C ASP A 139 -21.05 -6.04 -15.64
N LEU A 140 -21.82 -7.10 -15.81
CA LEU A 140 -22.19 -7.78 -17.04
C LEU A 140 -23.72 -7.83 -17.13
N PRO A 141 -24.33 -7.58 -18.30
CA PRO A 141 -25.79 -7.62 -18.45
C PRO A 141 -26.42 -8.99 -18.15
N GLU A 142 -25.64 -10.07 -18.24
CA GLU A 142 -26.04 -11.45 -17.91
C GLU A 142 -26.25 -11.66 -16.41
N ASN A 143 -25.64 -10.81 -15.57
CA ASN A 143 -25.74 -10.90 -14.12
C ASN A 143 -26.96 -10.13 -13.59
N ALA A 144 -27.50 -10.60 -12.46
CA ALA A 144 -28.59 -9.90 -11.80
C ALA A 144 -28.14 -8.50 -11.36
N PRO A 145 -29.04 -7.50 -11.27
CA PRO A 145 -28.68 -6.12 -10.94
C PRO A 145 -27.83 -5.96 -9.68
N TRP A 146 -28.05 -6.79 -8.66
CA TRP A 146 -27.25 -6.77 -7.43
C TRP A 146 -25.85 -7.36 -7.62
N ASP A 147 -25.70 -8.46 -8.39
CA ASP A 147 -24.41 -9.11 -8.62
C ASP A 147 -23.45 -8.23 -9.44
N ARG A 148 -24.02 -7.41 -10.34
CA ARG A 148 -23.29 -6.37 -11.06
C ARG A 148 -22.63 -5.37 -10.12
N THR A 149 -23.27 -5.10 -8.97
CA THR A 149 -22.72 -4.14 -8.00
C THR A 149 -21.48 -4.65 -7.26
N LEU A 150 -21.18 -5.95 -7.28
CA LEU A 150 -20.03 -6.53 -6.56
C LEU A 150 -18.67 -6.00 -7.04
N SER A 151 -18.63 -5.37 -8.22
CA SER A 151 -17.48 -4.68 -8.81
C SER A 151 -17.63 -3.14 -8.81
N HIS A 152 -18.54 -2.57 -8.02
CA HIS A 152 -18.71 -1.12 -7.96
C HIS A 152 -17.70 -0.45 -7.02
N SER A 153 -17.70 -0.84 -5.74
CA SER A 153 -16.96 -0.12 -4.70
C SER A 153 -15.97 -1.02 -3.95
N LEU A 154 -14.77 -0.50 -3.74
CA LEU A 154 -13.74 -1.07 -2.90
C LEU A 154 -14.06 -0.81 -1.42
N TYR A 155 -14.01 -1.86 -0.58
CA TYR A 155 -14.37 -1.79 0.85
C TYR A 155 -15.78 -1.20 1.12
N GLY A 156 -16.71 -1.37 0.17
CA GLY A 156 -18.10 -0.96 0.31
C GLY A 156 -19.00 -2.07 0.86
N GLY A 157 -20.30 -1.73 1.01
CA GLY A 157 -21.35 -2.70 1.34
C GLY A 157 -21.33 -3.19 2.79
N ASP A 158 -21.96 -4.34 2.99
CA ASP A 158 -22.03 -5.08 4.26
C ASP A 158 -21.17 -6.35 4.22
N SER A 159 -21.18 -7.15 5.29
CA SER A 159 -20.42 -8.40 5.35
C SER A 159 -20.78 -9.39 4.24
N ARG A 160 -22.04 -9.41 3.78
CA ARG A 160 -22.48 -10.27 2.67
C ARG A 160 -21.87 -9.83 1.35
N TYR A 161 -21.94 -8.52 1.05
CA TYR A 161 -21.30 -7.93 -0.12
C TYR A 161 -19.79 -8.21 -0.12
N ARG A 162 -19.15 -8.04 1.05
CA ARG A 162 -17.72 -8.29 1.22
C ARG A 162 -17.34 -9.76 0.95
N LEU A 163 -18.07 -10.70 1.54
CA LEU A 163 -17.85 -12.12 1.31
C LEU A 163 -17.99 -12.48 -0.18
N CYS A 164 -19.00 -11.94 -0.86
CA CYS A 164 -19.19 -12.18 -2.29
C CYS A 164 -18.00 -11.66 -3.13
N GLN A 165 -17.45 -10.49 -2.79
CA GLN A 165 -16.24 -9.97 -3.43
C GLN A 165 -15.04 -10.91 -3.23
N GLU A 166 -14.86 -11.43 -2.03
CA GLU A 166 -13.74 -12.32 -1.70
C GLU A 166 -13.88 -13.71 -2.34
N VAL A 167 -15.11 -14.18 -2.58
CA VAL A 167 -15.40 -15.35 -3.42
C VAL A 167 -15.00 -15.08 -4.88
N ILE A 168 -15.37 -13.93 -5.44
CA ILE A 168 -15.01 -13.57 -6.82
C ILE A 168 -13.48 -13.46 -6.95
N LEU A 169 -12.81 -12.79 -6.00
CA LEU A 169 -11.36 -12.64 -6.02
C LEU A 169 -10.65 -13.99 -5.87
N GLY A 170 -11.00 -14.78 -4.85
CA GLY A 170 -10.33 -16.04 -4.55
C GLY A 170 -10.69 -17.15 -5.53
N ILE A 171 -11.96 -17.57 -5.53
CA ILE A 171 -12.45 -18.68 -6.36
C ILE A 171 -12.53 -18.27 -7.83
N GLY A 172 -13.18 -17.14 -8.12
CA GLY A 172 -13.32 -16.62 -9.49
C GLY A 172 -11.97 -16.30 -10.13
N GLY A 173 -11.02 -15.77 -9.36
CA GLY A 173 -9.67 -15.48 -9.84
C GLY A 173 -8.87 -16.73 -10.22
N VAL A 174 -8.91 -17.80 -9.41
CA VAL A 174 -8.29 -19.08 -9.77
C VAL A 174 -8.90 -19.64 -11.05
N ARG A 175 -10.24 -19.68 -11.14
CA ARG A 175 -10.94 -20.15 -12.35
C ARG A 175 -10.55 -19.34 -13.59
N MET A 176 -10.46 -18.02 -13.46
CA MET A 176 -10.06 -17.14 -14.56
C MET A 176 -8.62 -17.43 -15.01
N LEU A 177 -7.69 -17.59 -14.08
CA LEU A 177 -6.31 -17.98 -14.40
C LEU A 177 -6.27 -19.30 -15.17
N ARG A 178 -7.03 -20.33 -14.76
CA ARG A 178 -7.11 -21.60 -15.49
C ARG A 178 -7.68 -21.43 -16.88
N LYS A 179 -8.77 -20.66 -17.01
CA LYS A 179 -9.43 -20.41 -18.30
C LYS A 179 -8.52 -19.69 -19.29
N LEU A 180 -7.66 -18.79 -18.79
CA LEU A 180 -6.66 -18.05 -19.58
C LEU A 180 -5.39 -18.85 -19.87
N GLY A 181 -5.28 -20.10 -19.40
CA GLY A 181 -4.15 -20.98 -19.71
C GLY A 181 -2.98 -20.90 -18.74
N PHE A 182 -3.12 -20.25 -17.57
CA PHE A 182 -2.11 -20.27 -16.49
C PHE A 182 -2.15 -21.61 -15.72
N GLY A 183 -2.00 -22.73 -16.43
CA GLY A 183 -2.01 -24.08 -15.86
C GLY A 183 -0.73 -24.46 -15.12
N GLN A 184 0.37 -23.77 -15.45
CA GLN A 184 1.74 -23.99 -14.95
C GLN A 184 2.08 -23.23 -13.66
N LEU A 185 1.09 -22.61 -13.02
CA LEU A 185 1.30 -21.89 -11.75
C LEU A 185 1.77 -22.87 -10.67
N GLU A 186 2.93 -22.54 -10.11
CA GLU A 186 3.59 -23.28 -9.03
C GLU A 186 3.16 -22.71 -7.67
N LEU A 187 2.89 -21.41 -7.60
CA LEU A 187 2.59 -20.72 -6.34
C LEU A 187 1.44 -19.68 -6.46
N PHE A 188 0.65 -19.59 -5.40
CA PHE A 188 -0.38 -18.59 -5.13
C PHE A 188 0.03 -17.77 -3.91
N HIS A 189 0.36 -16.50 -4.13
CA HIS A 189 0.67 -15.56 -3.06
C HIS A 189 -0.57 -14.73 -2.71
N MET A 190 -1.06 -14.90 -1.50
CA MET A 190 -2.17 -14.13 -0.92
C MET A 190 -1.64 -12.91 -0.17
N ASN A 191 -1.95 -11.72 -0.67
CA ASN A 191 -1.59 -10.44 -0.06
C ASN A 191 -2.74 -9.93 0.83
N GLU A 192 -2.67 -10.24 2.13
CA GLU A 192 -3.77 -10.19 3.11
C GLU A 192 -4.87 -11.23 2.86
N GLY A 193 -5.73 -11.47 3.87
CA GLY A 193 -6.71 -12.56 3.88
C GLY A 193 -7.82 -12.48 2.83
N HIS A 194 -7.96 -11.37 2.10
CA HIS A 194 -9.09 -11.13 1.19
C HIS A 194 -9.22 -12.17 0.05
N SER A 195 -8.14 -12.84 -0.31
CA SER A 195 -8.13 -13.86 -1.36
C SER A 195 -8.09 -15.29 -0.81
N SER A 196 -8.17 -15.51 0.51
CA SER A 196 -7.96 -16.82 1.13
C SER A 196 -8.91 -17.90 0.65
N LEU A 197 -10.10 -17.54 0.16
CA LEU A 197 -11.05 -18.49 -0.43
C LEU A 197 -10.52 -19.18 -1.70
N LEU A 198 -9.44 -18.68 -2.32
CA LEU A 198 -8.74 -19.39 -3.40
C LEU A 198 -8.30 -20.79 -2.97
N THR A 199 -8.01 -20.98 -1.68
CA THR A 199 -7.58 -22.26 -1.13
C THR A 199 -8.66 -23.35 -1.23
N LEU A 200 -9.94 -22.97 -1.20
CA LEU A 200 -11.06 -23.89 -1.38
C LEU A 200 -11.13 -24.39 -2.83
N GLU A 201 -10.95 -23.50 -3.81
CA GLU A 201 -10.89 -23.89 -5.23
C GLU A 201 -9.67 -24.79 -5.49
N LEU A 202 -8.52 -24.50 -4.89
CA LEU A 202 -7.33 -25.35 -5.02
C LEU A 202 -7.51 -26.73 -4.38
N LEU A 203 -8.26 -26.83 -3.28
CA LEU A 203 -8.63 -28.11 -2.66
C LEU A 203 -9.50 -28.95 -3.59
N GLU A 204 -10.52 -28.35 -4.20
CA GLU A 204 -11.35 -29.03 -5.19
C GLU A 204 -10.53 -29.46 -6.41
N GLU A 205 -9.63 -28.62 -6.91
CA GLU A 205 -8.72 -28.99 -8.00
C GLU A 205 -7.85 -30.19 -7.62
N ALA A 206 -7.33 -30.25 -6.39
CA ALA A 206 -6.50 -31.35 -5.91
C ALA A 206 -7.29 -32.67 -5.87
N ALA A 207 -8.50 -32.64 -5.30
CA ALA A 207 -9.39 -33.80 -5.26
C ALA A 207 -9.75 -34.30 -6.68
N LYS A 208 -10.13 -33.39 -7.59
CA LYS A 208 -10.48 -33.71 -8.98
C LYS A 208 -9.30 -34.32 -9.73
N ARG A 209 -8.08 -33.79 -9.55
CA ARG A 209 -6.85 -34.37 -10.14
C ARG A 209 -6.56 -35.78 -9.63
N ALA A 210 -6.93 -36.08 -8.39
CA ALA A 210 -6.83 -37.41 -7.80
C ALA A 210 -8.02 -38.33 -8.15
N GLY A 211 -8.95 -37.90 -9.02
CA GLY A 211 -10.13 -38.69 -9.40
C GLY A 211 -11.20 -38.78 -8.32
N ARG A 212 -11.19 -37.88 -7.33
CA ARG A 212 -12.16 -37.81 -6.22
C ARG A 212 -13.15 -36.67 -6.42
N THR A 213 -14.35 -36.83 -5.88
CA THR A 213 -15.38 -35.79 -5.86
C THR A 213 -15.22 -34.84 -4.67
N GLU A 214 -14.61 -35.30 -3.58
CA GLU A 214 -14.43 -34.55 -2.34
C GLU A 214 -12.96 -34.53 -1.89
N PRO A 215 -12.49 -33.41 -1.29
CA PRO A 215 -11.15 -33.31 -0.75
C PRO A 215 -10.98 -34.11 0.55
N ILE A 216 -9.75 -34.55 0.81
CA ILE A 216 -9.32 -35.24 2.03
C ILE A 216 -8.16 -34.48 2.69
N GLY A 217 -7.73 -34.91 3.88
CA GLY A 217 -6.62 -34.27 4.61
C GLY A 217 -5.32 -34.14 3.81
N GLU A 218 -5.00 -35.09 2.91
CA GLU A 218 -3.80 -35.01 2.05
C GLU A 218 -3.84 -33.82 1.07
N ASP A 219 -5.03 -33.42 0.61
CA ASP A 219 -5.19 -32.27 -0.28
C ASP A 219 -4.85 -30.96 0.42
N ILE A 220 -5.08 -30.87 1.74
CA ILE A 220 -4.70 -29.69 2.54
C ILE A 220 -3.20 -29.46 2.45
N GLU A 221 -2.38 -30.52 2.62
CA GLU A 221 -0.93 -30.42 2.54
C GLU A 221 -0.45 -30.15 1.09
N ALA A 222 -1.15 -30.68 0.09
CA ALA A 222 -0.86 -30.39 -1.31
C ALA A 222 -1.13 -28.92 -1.65
N VAL A 223 -2.22 -28.34 -1.16
CA VAL A 223 -2.54 -26.91 -1.31
C VAL A 223 -1.56 -26.06 -0.50
N ARG A 224 -1.21 -26.49 0.72
CA ARG A 224 -0.26 -25.79 1.60
C ARG A 224 1.06 -25.47 0.89
N LYS A 225 1.62 -26.45 0.19
CA LYS A 225 2.87 -26.33 -0.59
C LYS A 225 2.79 -25.30 -1.73
N LYS A 226 1.59 -24.97 -2.21
CA LYS A 226 1.38 -24.04 -3.33
C LYS A 226 1.06 -22.62 -2.88
N CYS A 227 0.98 -22.35 -1.59
CA CYS A 227 0.47 -21.07 -1.10
C CYS A 227 1.48 -20.37 -0.20
N ALA A 228 1.63 -19.07 -0.42
CA ALA A 228 2.34 -18.15 0.47
C ALA A 228 1.37 -17.06 0.95
N PHE A 229 1.50 -16.62 2.20
CA PHE A 229 0.63 -15.63 2.80
C PHE A 229 1.39 -14.49 3.45
N THR A 230 1.06 -13.25 3.08
CA THR A 230 1.54 -12.05 3.77
C THR A 230 0.41 -11.39 4.55
N THR A 231 0.61 -11.16 5.85
CA THR A 231 -0.31 -10.36 6.68
C THR A 231 0.21 -8.94 6.88
N HIS A 232 -0.70 -7.95 6.84
CA HIS A 232 -0.40 -6.52 6.98
C HIS A 232 -1.08 -5.87 8.19
N THR A 233 -1.89 -6.65 8.90
CA THR A 233 -2.80 -6.14 9.91
C THR A 233 -2.26 -6.44 11.31
N PRO A 234 -1.95 -5.41 12.13
CA PRO A 234 -1.40 -5.59 13.47
C PRO A 234 -2.48 -5.75 14.56
N VAL A 235 -3.77 -5.82 14.19
CA VAL A 235 -4.90 -5.86 15.14
C VAL A 235 -5.98 -6.86 14.73
N SER A 236 -6.48 -7.63 15.70
CA SER A 236 -7.49 -8.67 15.48
C SER A 236 -8.76 -8.19 14.74
N ALA A 237 -9.16 -6.94 14.97
CA ALA A 237 -10.35 -6.34 14.37
C ALA A 237 -10.23 -6.05 12.86
N GLY A 238 -9.01 -6.05 12.31
CA GLY A 238 -8.79 -5.81 10.88
C GLY A 238 -8.80 -7.07 10.01
N HIS A 239 -9.05 -8.25 10.59
CA HIS A 239 -9.10 -9.52 9.86
C HIS A 239 -10.55 -9.89 9.54
N ASP A 240 -10.81 -10.21 8.26
CA ASP A 240 -12.16 -10.58 7.80
C ASP A 240 -12.64 -11.89 8.45
N ARG A 241 -13.81 -11.81 9.08
CA ARG A 241 -14.50 -12.93 9.73
C ARG A 241 -15.95 -12.97 9.27
N PHE A 242 -16.40 -14.15 8.88
CA PHE A 242 -17.76 -14.36 8.43
C PHE A 242 -18.41 -15.49 9.24
N PRO A 243 -19.63 -15.30 9.75
CA PRO A 243 -20.39 -16.39 10.36
C PRO A 243 -20.50 -17.57 9.39
N LEU A 244 -20.23 -18.79 9.84
CA LEU A 244 -20.23 -19.97 8.98
C LEU A 244 -21.58 -20.19 8.28
N GLU A 245 -22.69 -19.84 8.94
CA GLU A 245 -24.02 -19.87 8.35
C GLU A 245 -24.15 -18.93 7.13
N MET A 246 -23.55 -17.74 7.20
CA MET A 246 -23.51 -16.81 6.07
C MET A 246 -22.71 -17.39 4.91
N VAL A 247 -21.55 -18.01 5.20
CA VAL A 247 -20.73 -18.63 4.16
C VAL A 247 -21.47 -19.78 3.48
N ARG A 248 -22.10 -20.67 4.24
CA ARG A 248 -22.90 -21.79 3.71
C ARG A 248 -24.10 -21.36 2.86
N LYS A 249 -24.70 -20.21 3.18
CA LYS A 249 -25.75 -19.62 2.34
C LYS A 249 -25.17 -19.05 1.05
N THR A 250 -23.93 -18.58 1.09
CA THR A 250 -23.28 -17.88 -0.04
C THR A 250 -22.64 -18.83 -1.03
N ILE A 251 -21.92 -19.84 -0.56
CA ILE A 251 -21.21 -20.81 -1.41
C ILE A 251 -21.39 -22.24 -0.89
N ASP A 252 -21.28 -23.20 -1.79
CA ASP A 252 -21.15 -24.61 -1.43
C ASP A 252 -19.76 -24.84 -0.82
N LEU A 253 -19.72 -25.30 0.42
CA LEU A 253 -18.48 -25.63 1.11
C LEU A 253 -18.16 -27.11 0.93
N PRO A 254 -16.89 -27.48 0.67
CA PRO A 254 -16.49 -28.88 0.60
C PRO A 254 -16.78 -29.62 1.91
N SER A 255 -17.14 -30.91 1.82
CA SER A 255 -17.54 -31.71 2.98
C SER A 255 -16.47 -31.80 4.08
N ILE A 256 -15.19 -31.65 3.71
CA ILE A 256 -14.05 -31.60 4.64
C ILE A 256 -14.15 -30.47 5.68
N VAL A 257 -14.92 -29.42 5.41
CA VAL A 257 -15.17 -28.33 6.36
C VAL A 257 -16.00 -28.80 7.56
N ASP A 258 -16.78 -29.88 7.40
CA ASP A 258 -17.60 -30.49 8.45
C ASP A 258 -17.00 -31.79 9.02
N SER A 259 -15.77 -32.12 8.64
CA SER A 259 -15.08 -33.33 9.09
C SER A 259 -14.22 -33.07 10.34
N GLU A 260 -13.39 -34.03 10.73
CA GLU A 260 -12.33 -33.88 11.73
C GLU A 260 -11.37 -32.70 11.45
N HIS A 261 -11.35 -32.20 10.21
CA HIS A 261 -10.55 -31.06 9.78
C HIS A 261 -11.22 -29.70 9.98
N LYS A 262 -12.46 -29.62 10.48
CA LYS A 262 -13.22 -28.36 10.66
C LYS A 262 -12.43 -27.23 11.31
N GLY A 263 -11.62 -27.54 12.33
CA GLY A 263 -10.79 -26.56 13.03
C GLY A 263 -9.71 -25.90 12.17
N ARG A 264 -9.43 -26.42 10.96
CA ARG A 264 -8.55 -25.80 9.96
C ARG A 264 -9.25 -24.70 9.14
N PHE A 265 -10.57 -24.70 9.10
CA PHE A 265 -11.37 -23.77 8.30
C PHE A 265 -12.14 -22.77 9.16
N CYS A 266 -12.58 -23.23 10.33
CA CYS A 266 -13.51 -22.52 11.20
C CYS A 266 -12.91 -22.32 12.59
N CYS A 267 -13.07 -21.11 13.14
CA CYS A 267 -12.77 -20.77 14.54
C CYS A 267 -14.04 -20.19 15.15
N ASP A 268 -14.51 -20.77 16.26
CA ASP A 268 -15.69 -20.27 17.01
C ASP A 268 -16.97 -20.05 16.19
N GLY A 269 -17.23 -20.91 15.20
CA GLY A 269 -18.42 -20.81 14.34
C GLY A 269 -18.30 -19.78 13.21
N GLU A 270 -17.12 -19.19 13.02
CA GLU A 270 -16.80 -18.25 11.94
C GLU A 270 -15.72 -18.82 11.02
N ILE A 271 -15.70 -18.36 9.77
CA ILE A 271 -14.53 -18.48 8.89
C ILE A 271 -13.76 -17.18 9.02
N ASN A 272 -12.57 -17.26 9.61
CA ASN A 272 -11.60 -16.17 9.62
C ASN A 272 -10.65 -16.39 8.42
N LEU A 273 -10.64 -15.46 7.47
CA LEU A 273 -9.86 -15.63 6.24
C LEU A 273 -8.36 -15.57 6.46
N THR A 274 -7.89 -14.86 7.47
CA THR A 274 -6.47 -14.87 7.83
C THR A 274 -6.08 -16.21 8.42
N HIS A 275 -6.93 -16.78 9.30
CA HIS A 275 -6.72 -18.14 9.82
C HIS A 275 -6.72 -19.17 8.69
N LEU A 276 -7.65 -19.06 7.74
CA LEU A 276 -7.69 -19.92 6.55
C LEU A 276 -6.36 -19.83 5.78
N ALA A 277 -5.86 -18.63 5.48
CA ALA A 277 -4.57 -18.49 4.82
C ALA A 277 -3.40 -19.12 5.60
N PHE A 278 -3.34 -18.97 6.92
CA PHE A 278 -2.31 -19.60 7.74
C PHE A 278 -2.36 -21.14 7.70
N GLN A 279 -3.56 -21.71 7.65
CA GLN A 279 -3.75 -23.17 7.59
C GLN A 279 -3.40 -23.74 6.22
N PHE A 280 -3.50 -22.92 5.17
CA PHE A 280 -3.29 -23.35 3.79
C PHE A 280 -2.02 -22.78 3.15
N SER A 281 -1.09 -22.20 3.91
CA SER A 281 0.17 -21.67 3.36
C SER A 281 1.40 -22.31 4.00
N HIS A 282 2.38 -22.70 3.18
CA HIS A 282 3.66 -23.22 3.67
C HIS A 282 4.56 -22.10 4.19
N TYR A 283 4.49 -20.93 3.57
CA TYR A 283 5.24 -19.74 3.97
C TYR A 283 4.30 -18.62 4.41
N ILE A 284 4.58 -18.05 5.57
CA ILE A 284 3.78 -17.01 6.21
C ILE A 284 4.73 -15.92 6.68
N ASN A 285 4.46 -14.66 6.33
CA ASN A 285 5.27 -13.54 6.79
C ASN A 285 4.47 -12.30 7.17
N GLY A 286 5.07 -11.51 8.08
CA GLY A 286 4.75 -10.11 8.29
C GLY A 286 5.61 -9.18 7.43
N VAL A 287 5.31 -7.89 7.47
CA VAL A 287 5.85 -6.85 6.55
C VAL A 287 6.92 -5.93 7.14
N ALA A 288 7.33 -6.21 8.36
CA ALA A 288 8.47 -5.63 9.06
C ALA A 288 8.89 -6.64 10.13
N LYS A 289 10.14 -6.57 10.58
CA LYS A 289 10.61 -7.46 11.67
C LYS A 289 9.71 -7.34 12.88
N ARG A 290 9.36 -6.11 13.20
CA ARG A 290 8.46 -5.82 14.30
C ARG A 290 7.07 -6.39 14.09
N HIS A 291 6.48 -6.15 12.92
CA HIS A 291 5.14 -6.64 12.63
C HIS A 291 5.05 -8.16 12.85
N SER A 292 6.05 -8.92 12.43
CA SER A 292 6.06 -10.36 12.64
C SER A 292 6.08 -10.77 14.11
N GLU A 293 6.70 -10.01 15.01
CA GLU A 293 6.60 -10.26 16.46
C GLU A 293 5.16 -10.05 16.97
N VAL A 294 4.52 -8.96 16.56
CA VAL A 294 3.13 -8.64 16.91
C VAL A 294 2.19 -9.71 16.36
N SER A 295 2.35 -10.10 15.08
CA SER A 295 1.52 -11.13 14.45
C SER A 295 1.69 -12.50 15.12
N ARG A 296 2.90 -12.90 15.54
CA ARG A 296 3.10 -14.17 16.27
C ARG A 296 2.36 -14.19 17.60
N ALA A 297 2.28 -13.05 18.28
CA ALA A 297 1.52 -12.94 19.52
C ALA A 297 0.00 -13.05 19.28
N LEU A 298 -0.51 -12.47 18.18
CA LEU A 298 -1.93 -12.55 17.81
C LEU A 298 -2.36 -13.94 17.36
N PHE A 299 -1.49 -14.66 16.65
CA PHE A 299 -1.82 -15.92 15.97
C PHE A 299 -1.03 -17.10 16.52
N TYR A 300 -0.62 -17.08 17.78
CA TYR A 300 0.09 -18.19 18.41
C TYR A 300 -0.72 -19.50 18.27
N PRO A 301 -0.10 -20.64 17.88
CA PRO A 301 1.34 -20.90 17.73
C PRO A 301 1.88 -20.77 16.28
N ALA A 302 1.24 -19.98 15.40
CA ALA A 302 1.69 -19.85 14.01
C ALA A 302 3.14 -19.35 13.91
N THR A 303 3.93 -19.98 13.04
CA THR A 303 5.29 -19.52 12.71
C THR A 303 5.20 -18.47 11.62
N ILE A 304 5.57 -17.23 11.93
CA ILE A 304 5.49 -16.08 11.02
C ILE A 304 6.89 -15.49 10.85
N ASP A 305 7.44 -15.56 9.64
CA ASP A 305 8.72 -14.92 9.28
C ASP A 305 8.50 -13.42 9.02
N SER A 306 9.55 -12.69 8.67
CA SER A 306 9.49 -11.28 8.27
C SER A 306 10.14 -11.08 6.90
N ILE A 307 9.40 -10.42 6.02
CA ILE A 307 9.95 -9.79 4.82
C ILE A 307 9.58 -8.32 4.92
N THR A 308 10.55 -7.47 5.25
CA THR A 308 10.33 -6.02 5.36
C THR A 308 9.84 -5.48 4.02
N ASN A 309 8.86 -4.57 4.01
CA ASN A 309 8.40 -3.94 2.78
C ASN A 309 9.50 -3.13 2.09
N GLY A 310 9.29 -2.85 0.81
CA GLY A 310 10.11 -1.92 0.04
C GLY A 310 9.32 -1.26 -1.07
N ILE A 311 9.87 -0.19 -1.63
CA ILE A 311 9.23 0.60 -2.68
C ILE A 311 9.92 0.43 -4.02
N HIS A 312 9.20 0.66 -5.12
CA HIS A 312 9.80 0.63 -6.45
C HIS A 312 10.58 1.94 -6.70
N VAL A 313 11.89 1.91 -6.47
CA VAL A 313 12.76 3.08 -6.48
C VAL A 313 12.58 3.95 -7.74
N PRO A 314 12.66 3.41 -8.98
CA PRO A 314 12.46 4.24 -10.18
C PRO A 314 11.11 4.96 -10.28
N TYR A 315 10.04 4.36 -9.75
CA TYR A 315 8.70 4.95 -9.82
C TYR A 315 8.53 6.11 -8.82
N TRP A 316 9.12 5.96 -7.64
CA TRP A 316 8.98 6.91 -6.54
C TRP A 316 10.05 8.01 -6.53
N SER A 317 11.18 7.83 -7.21
CA SER A 317 12.15 8.92 -7.42
C SER A 317 11.57 9.99 -8.35
N SER A 318 11.61 11.25 -7.89
CA SER A 318 11.20 12.41 -8.66
C SER A 318 12.09 12.62 -9.87
N PRO A 319 11.61 13.26 -10.96
CA PRO A 319 12.45 13.49 -12.14
C PRO A 319 13.81 14.18 -11.85
N PRO A 320 13.91 15.18 -10.93
CA PRO A 320 15.20 15.77 -10.58
C PRO A 320 16.14 14.77 -9.89
N MET A 321 15.62 13.95 -8.98
CA MET A 321 16.39 12.88 -8.34
C MET A 321 16.80 11.79 -9.31
N GLN A 322 15.94 11.43 -10.26
CA GLN A 322 16.30 10.50 -11.33
C GLN A 322 17.46 11.04 -12.17
N ALA A 323 17.39 12.31 -12.58
CA ALA A 323 18.47 12.95 -13.33
C ALA A 323 19.77 13.01 -12.52
N LEU A 324 19.69 13.22 -11.21
CA LEU A 324 20.83 13.17 -10.30
C LEU A 324 21.45 11.75 -10.25
N PHE A 325 20.62 10.73 -10.06
CA PHE A 325 21.06 9.33 -10.03
C PHE A 325 21.61 8.87 -11.38
N ASP A 326 21.08 9.38 -12.50
CA ASP A 326 21.59 9.08 -13.84
C ASP A 326 23.02 9.57 -14.05
N ARG A 327 23.38 10.72 -13.46
CA ARG A 327 24.74 11.26 -13.53
C ARG A 327 25.73 10.51 -12.63
N HIS A 328 25.31 10.15 -11.42
CA HIS A 328 26.22 9.67 -10.37
C HIS A 328 26.19 8.17 -10.10
N ILE A 329 25.10 7.47 -10.46
CA ILE A 329 24.89 6.05 -10.18
C ILE A 329 24.40 5.31 -11.44
N PRO A 330 25.24 5.18 -12.49
CA PRO A 330 24.85 4.46 -13.70
C PRO A 330 24.32 3.04 -13.40
N GLY A 331 23.17 2.70 -13.97
CA GLY A 331 22.53 1.39 -13.78
C GLY A 331 21.58 1.29 -12.57
N TRP A 332 21.37 2.38 -11.81
CA TRP A 332 20.51 2.36 -10.60
C TRP A 332 19.07 1.88 -10.83
N ARG A 333 18.53 1.99 -12.05
CA ARG A 333 17.20 1.48 -12.39
C ARG A 333 17.13 -0.05 -12.43
N ALA A 334 18.22 -0.71 -12.81
CA ALA A 334 18.31 -2.17 -12.86
C ALA A 334 18.80 -2.78 -11.53
N ASP A 335 19.63 -2.03 -10.79
CA ASP A 335 20.13 -2.41 -9.48
C ASP A 335 19.82 -1.32 -8.45
N ALA A 336 18.69 -1.43 -7.77
CA ALA A 336 18.28 -0.50 -6.72
C ALA A 336 19.22 -0.54 -5.49
N PHE A 337 20.03 -1.60 -5.31
CA PHE A 337 21.01 -1.65 -4.23
C PHE A 337 22.17 -0.67 -4.46
N SER A 338 22.41 -0.26 -5.71
CA SER A 338 23.44 0.71 -6.06
C SER A 338 23.15 2.12 -5.54
N ILE A 339 21.91 2.42 -5.13
CA ILE A 339 21.54 3.69 -4.49
C ILE A 339 22.39 4.00 -3.26
N ARG A 340 23.01 2.99 -2.64
CA ARG A 340 24.00 3.19 -1.55
C ARG A 340 25.17 4.11 -1.95
N TYR A 341 25.49 4.20 -3.24
CA TYR A 341 26.52 5.08 -3.77
C TYR A 341 26.12 6.56 -3.77
N ALA A 342 24.86 6.89 -3.42
CA ALA A 342 24.43 8.26 -3.15
C ALA A 342 25.27 8.94 -2.06
N ILE A 343 25.94 8.16 -1.19
CA ILE A 343 26.90 8.65 -0.20
C ILE A 343 28.04 9.49 -0.81
N ALA A 344 28.36 9.27 -2.09
CA ALA A 344 29.41 10.01 -2.80
C ALA A 344 28.89 11.23 -3.57
N ILE A 345 27.58 11.42 -3.67
CA ILE A 345 26.99 12.56 -4.39
C ILE A 345 27.30 13.85 -3.61
N PRO A 346 27.72 14.93 -4.28
CA PRO A 346 27.90 16.23 -3.65
C PRO A 346 26.60 16.74 -2.98
N LEU A 347 26.72 17.29 -1.78
CA LEU A 347 25.57 17.77 -0.99
C LEU A 347 24.76 18.84 -1.73
N GLU A 348 25.43 19.73 -2.46
CA GLU A 348 24.76 20.79 -3.20
C GLU A 348 23.87 20.24 -4.32
N GLU A 349 24.32 19.22 -5.05
CA GLU A 349 23.50 18.63 -6.12
C GLU A 349 22.26 17.90 -5.57
N ILE A 350 22.33 17.35 -4.35
CA ILE A 350 21.16 16.78 -3.65
C ILE A 350 20.18 17.89 -3.30
N ARG A 351 20.67 19.02 -2.77
CA ARG A 351 19.84 20.17 -2.43
C ARG A 351 19.17 20.76 -3.67
N GLU A 352 19.90 20.98 -4.75
CA GLU A 352 19.37 21.51 -6.01
C GLU A 352 18.25 20.62 -6.58
N ALA A 353 18.44 19.29 -6.60
CA ALA A 353 17.42 18.36 -7.06
C ALA A 353 16.17 18.36 -6.16
N HIS A 354 16.36 18.51 -4.85
CA HIS A 354 15.25 18.63 -3.88
C HIS A 354 14.50 19.96 -4.04
N GLU A 355 15.22 21.07 -4.16
CA GLU A 355 14.65 22.40 -4.37
C GLU A 355 13.77 22.46 -5.63
N GLU A 356 14.17 21.79 -6.72
CA GLU A 356 13.33 21.66 -7.91
C GLU A 356 12.05 20.86 -7.64
N SER A 357 12.14 19.79 -6.86
CA SER A 357 10.99 18.97 -6.46
C SER A 357 10.03 19.74 -5.56
N LYS A 358 10.56 20.50 -4.58
CA LYS A 358 9.81 21.41 -3.72
C LYS A 358 9.12 22.50 -4.51
N ALA A 359 9.81 23.14 -5.46
CA ALA A 359 9.21 24.18 -6.31
C ALA A 359 7.99 23.67 -7.07
N ARG A 360 8.05 22.44 -7.62
CA ARG A 360 6.92 21.80 -8.31
C ARG A 360 5.75 21.53 -7.37
N LEU A 361 6.02 21.01 -6.17
CA LEU A 361 4.99 20.81 -5.14
C LEU A 361 4.33 22.13 -4.75
N LEU A 362 5.11 23.16 -4.40
CA LEU A 362 4.55 24.44 -3.95
C LEU A 362 3.81 25.17 -5.07
N GLN A 363 4.26 25.06 -6.32
CA GLN A 363 3.51 25.57 -7.48
C GLN A 363 2.15 24.89 -7.60
N TYR A 364 2.09 23.57 -7.47
CA TYR A 364 0.83 22.82 -7.44
C TYR A 364 -0.06 23.31 -6.29
N VAL A 365 0.44 23.31 -5.06
CA VAL A 365 -0.33 23.71 -3.87
C VAL A 365 -0.86 25.14 -4.00
N ASN A 366 -0.04 26.09 -4.44
CA ASN A 366 -0.45 27.48 -4.59
C ASN A 366 -1.46 27.68 -5.72
N ARG A 367 -1.36 26.91 -6.81
CA ARG A 367 -2.35 26.93 -7.88
C ARG A 367 -3.71 26.40 -7.41
N GLU A 368 -3.71 25.28 -6.68
CA GLU A 368 -4.96 24.63 -6.26
C GLU A 368 -5.62 25.34 -5.06
N THR A 369 -4.85 26.03 -4.21
CA THR A 369 -5.36 26.52 -2.91
C THR A 369 -5.14 28.00 -2.64
N ASN A 370 -4.35 28.70 -3.46
CA ASN A 370 -3.95 30.09 -3.26
C ASN A 370 -3.40 30.37 -1.84
N ALA A 371 -2.74 29.39 -1.23
CA ALA A 371 -2.26 29.49 0.16
C ALA A 371 -1.00 30.35 0.32
N GLY A 372 -0.33 30.69 -0.78
CA GLY A 372 0.89 31.49 -0.77
C GLY A 372 2.06 30.80 -0.08
N MET A 373 2.17 29.48 -0.13
CA MET A 373 3.31 28.71 0.39
C MET A 373 4.63 29.19 -0.21
N SER A 374 5.70 29.24 0.59
CA SER A 374 7.00 29.81 0.20
C SER A 374 8.09 28.74 0.09
N MET A 375 9.03 28.96 -0.84
CA MET A 375 10.26 28.15 -0.96
C MET A 375 11.18 28.29 0.27
N GLU A 376 11.14 29.45 0.92
CA GLU A 376 12.00 29.78 2.07
C GLU A 376 11.54 29.11 3.37
N ALA A 377 10.30 28.60 3.43
CA ALA A 377 9.76 27.97 4.64
C ALA A 377 10.03 26.47 4.66
N LEU A 378 10.33 25.94 5.86
CA LEU A 378 10.41 24.50 6.12
C LEU A 378 9.01 23.90 5.95
N THR A 379 8.87 23.03 4.96
CA THR A 379 7.62 22.37 4.60
C THR A 379 7.55 21.00 5.24
N ILE A 380 6.68 20.83 6.23
CA ILE A 380 6.44 19.54 6.89
C ILE A 380 5.22 18.87 6.25
N GLY A 381 5.41 17.66 5.73
CA GLY A 381 4.39 16.86 5.08
C GLY A 381 3.83 15.74 5.95
N PHE A 382 2.51 15.57 5.93
CA PHE A 382 1.83 14.39 6.46
C PHE A 382 0.77 13.94 5.46
N ALA A 383 0.95 12.78 4.82
CA ALA A 383 -0.10 12.23 3.96
C ALA A 383 -0.32 10.73 4.09
N ARG A 384 -1.45 10.36 4.71
CA ARG A 384 -1.83 8.97 5.02
C ARG A 384 -3.35 8.85 5.10
N ARG A 385 -3.85 7.61 5.09
CA ARG A 385 -5.26 7.34 5.46
C ARG A 385 -5.55 7.96 6.84
N ALA A 386 -6.62 8.74 6.93
CA ALA A 386 -7.04 9.41 8.16
C ALA A 386 -7.79 8.41 9.04
N THR A 387 -7.08 7.83 10.01
CA THR A 387 -7.58 6.89 11.02
C THR A 387 -6.97 7.22 12.37
N ALA A 388 -7.70 6.99 13.47
CA ALA A 388 -7.33 7.44 14.82
C ALA A 388 -5.88 7.09 15.22
N TYR A 389 -5.43 5.86 14.96
CA TYR A 389 -4.09 5.41 15.36
C TYR A 389 -2.94 6.09 14.60
N LYS A 390 -3.18 6.81 13.49
CA LYS A 390 -2.12 7.54 12.77
C LYS A 390 -1.78 8.91 13.39
N ARG A 391 -2.63 9.40 14.31
CA ARG A 391 -2.49 10.65 15.09
C ARG A 391 -1.99 11.86 14.27
N PRO A 392 -2.65 12.22 13.15
CA PRO A 392 -2.24 13.35 12.31
C PRO A 392 -2.25 14.70 13.05
N GLU A 393 -3.04 14.81 14.12
CA GLU A 393 -3.23 16.01 14.92
C GLU A 393 -2.11 16.25 15.95
N LEU A 394 -1.15 15.34 16.10
CA LEU A 394 -0.13 15.43 17.16
C LEU A 394 0.68 16.75 17.06
N ILE A 395 1.03 17.18 15.85
CA ILE A 395 1.72 18.46 15.56
C ILE A 395 0.85 19.70 15.78
N LEU A 396 -0.45 19.52 16.06
CA LEU A 396 -1.41 20.59 16.30
C LEU A 396 -1.83 20.68 17.78
N THR A 397 -1.27 19.82 18.64
CA THR A 397 -1.59 19.77 20.08
C THR A 397 -1.27 21.09 20.81
N ASP A 398 -0.20 21.79 20.44
CA ASP A 398 0.24 23.06 21.03
C ASP A 398 0.55 24.07 19.91
N LEU A 399 -0.52 24.71 19.41
CA LEU A 399 -0.43 25.68 18.32
C LEU A 399 0.43 26.89 18.69
N ASP A 400 0.46 27.31 19.96
CA ASP A 400 1.21 28.48 20.40
C ASP A 400 2.70 28.18 20.46
N ARG A 401 3.09 26.98 20.88
CA ARG A 401 4.47 26.51 20.75
C ARG A 401 4.89 26.39 19.28
N LEU A 402 4.06 25.83 18.41
CA LEU A 402 4.37 25.75 16.98
C LEU A 402 4.59 27.14 16.36
N LYS A 403 3.71 28.10 16.65
CA LYS A 403 3.85 29.51 16.21
C LYS A 403 5.11 30.15 16.77
N ARG A 404 5.43 29.90 18.05
CA ARG A 404 6.67 30.39 18.66
C ARG A 404 7.91 29.85 17.94
N ILE A 405 7.97 28.55 17.67
CA ILE A 405 9.08 27.94 16.93
C ILE A 405 9.22 28.59 15.55
N SER A 406 8.10 28.75 14.81
CA SER A 406 8.11 29.38 13.48
C SER A 406 8.66 30.82 13.51
N ARG A 407 8.31 31.61 14.53
CA ARG A 407 8.79 33.00 14.67
C ARG A 407 10.24 33.09 15.11
N GLU A 408 10.67 32.26 16.05
CA GLU A 408 11.97 32.38 16.73
C GLU A 408 13.09 31.60 16.03
N LYS A 409 12.76 30.50 15.35
CA LYS A 409 13.74 29.59 14.73
C LYS A 409 13.71 29.61 13.20
N GLY A 410 12.62 30.07 12.59
CA GLY A 410 12.46 30.19 11.14
C GLY A 410 11.12 29.64 10.65
N PRO A 411 10.61 30.13 9.51
CA PRO A 411 9.23 29.91 9.10
C PRO A 411 8.87 28.44 8.88
N ILE A 412 7.73 28.00 9.39
CA ILE A 412 7.21 26.64 9.18
C ILE A 412 5.92 26.71 8.35
N GLN A 413 5.77 25.76 7.43
CA GLN A 413 4.50 25.50 6.76
C GLN A 413 4.15 24.01 6.76
N LEU A 414 2.86 23.70 6.82
CA LEU A 414 2.34 22.34 6.96
C LEU A 414 1.49 21.95 5.75
N LEU A 415 1.74 20.74 5.22
CA LEU A 415 0.92 20.12 4.19
C LEU A 415 0.35 18.80 4.70
N PHE A 416 -0.97 18.73 4.74
CA PHE A 416 -1.72 17.50 5.05
C PHE A 416 -2.39 16.97 3.79
N ALA A 417 -2.49 15.65 3.67
CA ALA A 417 -3.38 15.00 2.71
C ALA A 417 -3.82 13.63 3.23
N GLY A 418 -4.91 13.09 2.69
CA GLY A 418 -5.39 11.79 3.10
C GLY A 418 -6.89 11.65 2.94
N LYS A 419 -7.36 10.41 3.01
CA LYS A 419 -8.78 10.06 2.95
C LYS A 419 -9.15 9.30 4.22
N ALA A 420 -10.30 9.60 4.82
CA ALA A 420 -10.92 8.78 5.86
C ALA A 420 -11.81 7.72 5.21
N HIS A 421 -11.93 6.53 5.79
CA HIS A 421 -12.89 5.55 5.29
C HIS A 421 -14.32 6.13 5.35
N PRO A 422 -15.24 5.83 4.40
CA PRO A 422 -16.56 6.47 4.37
C PRO A 422 -17.38 6.23 5.65
N GLN A 423 -17.12 5.11 6.33
CA GLN A 423 -17.75 4.73 7.61
C GLN A 423 -16.91 5.12 8.85
N ASP A 424 -15.70 5.68 8.68
CA ASP A 424 -14.85 6.14 9.79
C ASP A 424 -15.14 7.61 10.12
N GLU A 425 -16.19 7.84 10.92
CA GLU A 425 -16.56 9.18 11.36
C GLU A 425 -15.45 9.89 12.12
N GLU A 426 -14.66 9.18 12.94
CA GLU A 426 -13.59 9.80 13.71
C GLU A 426 -12.44 10.24 12.80
N GLY A 427 -12.12 9.44 11.77
CA GLY A 427 -11.22 9.84 10.70
C GLY A 427 -11.68 11.12 10.00
N LYS A 428 -12.98 11.25 9.67
CA LYS A 428 -13.54 12.47 9.06
C LYS A 428 -13.48 13.67 10.02
N ARG A 429 -13.76 13.47 11.30
CA ARG A 429 -13.63 14.51 12.33
C ARG A 429 -12.17 14.97 12.48
N ALA A 430 -11.20 14.06 12.42
CA ALA A 430 -9.79 14.42 12.45
C ALA A 430 -9.40 15.33 11.27
N ILE A 431 -9.83 14.99 10.05
CA ILE A 431 -9.65 15.87 8.87
C ILE A 431 -10.25 17.25 9.13
N GLN A 432 -11.49 17.28 9.63
CA GLN A 432 -12.20 18.52 9.91
C GLN A 432 -11.46 19.39 10.93
N ARG A 433 -10.98 18.82 12.03
CA ARG A 433 -10.21 19.52 13.08
C ARG A 433 -8.89 20.07 12.54
N ILE A 434 -8.20 19.32 11.69
CA ILE A 434 -6.98 19.79 11.01
C ILE A 434 -7.32 21.01 10.16
N VAL A 435 -8.30 20.92 9.26
CA VAL A 435 -8.69 22.04 8.38
C VAL A 435 -9.06 23.29 9.20
N GLN A 436 -9.83 23.13 10.27
CA GLN A 436 -10.26 24.22 11.15
C GLN A 436 -9.12 24.87 11.93
N SER A 437 -8.02 24.14 12.18
CA SER A 437 -6.86 24.69 12.91
C SER A 437 -6.08 25.74 12.10
N ARG A 438 -6.31 25.83 10.79
CA ARG A 438 -5.60 26.74 9.87
C ARG A 438 -5.67 28.20 10.31
N SER A 439 -6.86 28.69 10.66
CA SER A 439 -7.05 30.10 11.01
C SER A 439 -6.33 30.49 12.31
N ARG A 440 -6.12 29.53 13.21
CA ARG A 440 -5.47 29.74 14.52
C ARG A 440 -3.93 29.78 14.42
N LEU A 441 -3.38 29.32 13.30
CA LEU A 441 -1.95 29.27 13.01
C LEU A 441 -1.44 30.48 12.20
N LEU A 442 -2.34 31.17 11.49
CA LEU A 442 -1.97 32.34 10.71
C LEU A 442 -1.78 33.59 11.59
N PRO A 443 -0.86 34.50 11.20
CA PRO A 443 0.00 34.43 10.00
C PRO A 443 1.29 33.60 10.17
N GLU A 444 1.63 33.16 11.38
CA GLU A 444 2.95 32.59 11.71
C GLU A 444 3.25 31.24 11.02
N VAL A 445 2.23 30.40 10.79
CA VAL A 445 2.37 29.09 10.17
C VAL A 445 1.29 28.91 9.11
N ARG A 446 1.72 28.74 7.85
CA ARG A 446 0.80 28.41 6.74
C ARG A 446 0.47 26.93 6.79
N MET A 447 -0.79 26.58 6.58
CA MET A 447 -1.24 25.19 6.57
C MET A 447 -2.28 24.95 5.49
N VAL A 448 -2.13 23.85 4.76
CA VAL A 448 -3.07 23.38 3.74
C VAL A 448 -3.38 21.90 3.95
N TYR A 449 -4.66 21.56 3.80
CA TYR A 449 -5.09 20.17 3.60
C TYR A 449 -5.45 19.99 2.12
N LEU A 450 -4.73 19.11 1.42
CA LEU A 450 -4.96 18.79 0.03
C LEU A 450 -5.96 17.63 -0.07
N ALA A 451 -7.10 17.91 -0.69
CA ALA A 451 -8.12 16.91 -0.95
C ALA A 451 -7.68 15.96 -2.08
N GLU A 452 -8.34 14.81 -2.14
CA GLU A 452 -8.16 13.77 -3.15
C GLU A 452 -6.74 13.24 -3.23
N TYR A 453 -6.27 12.66 -2.12
CA TYR A 453 -4.97 12.01 -2.07
C TYR A 453 -4.92 10.72 -2.91
N ASP A 454 -4.16 10.76 -4.01
CA ASP A 454 -3.93 9.69 -4.97
C ASP A 454 -2.43 9.44 -5.22
N LEU A 455 -2.07 8.65 -6.24
CA LEU A 455 -0.67 8.37 -6.58
C LEU A 455 0.09 9.60 -7.09
N ALA A 456 -0.56 10.47 -7.87
CA ALA A 456 0.07 11.66 -8.43
C ALA A 456 0.42 12.65 -7.30
N LEU A 457 -0.53 12.92 -6.42
CA LEU A 457 -0.32 13.77 -5.25
C LEU A 457 0.68 13.16 -4.27
N ALA A 458 0.65 11.83 -4.08
CA ALA A 458 1.66 11.13 -3.28
C ALA A 458 3.08 11.37 -3.79
N ARG A 459 3.31 11.25 -5.11
CA ARG A 459 4.62 11.47 -5.72
C ARG A 459 5.11 12.92 -5.57
N LEU A 460 4.21 13.90 -5.65
CA LEU A 460 4.56 15.31 -5.39
C LEU A 460 4.94 15.53 -3.91
N LEU A 461 4.13 15.01 -2.98
CA LEU A 461 4.34 15.25 -1.55
C LEU A 461 5.61 14.57 -1.03
N VAL A 462 5.82 13.28 -1.30
CA VAL A 462 7.00 12.56 -0.80
C VAL A 462 8.31 13.08 -1.40
N ALA A 463 8.27 13.78 -2.52
CA ALA A 463 9.45 14.35 -3.15
C ALA A 463 9.68 15.83 -2.83
N GLY A 464 8.62 16.60 -2.52
CA GLY A 464 8.70 18.06 -2.46
C GLY A 464 8.61 18.67 -1.06
N VAL A 465 8.23 17.91 -0.03
CA VAL A 465 8.28 18.42 1.36
C VAL A 465 9.69 18.31 1.90
N ASP A 466 10.08 19.18 2.83
CA ASP A 466 11.41 19.14 3.43
C ASP A 466 11.51 18.09 4.54
N LEU A 467 10.42 17.84 5.26
CA LEU A 467 10.38 16.87 6.36
C LEU A 467 9.12 16.00 6.27
N TRP A 468 9.29 14.68 6.26
CA TRP A 468 8.18 13.74 6.25
C TRP A 468 7.80 13.29 7.67
N LEU A 469 6.61 13.67 8.12
CA LEU A 469 6.11 13.40 9.48
C LEU A 469 5.26 12.12 9.51
N ASN A 470 5.54 11.21 10.45
CA ASN A 470 4.64 10.11 10.79
C ASN A 470 4.50 9.97 12.30
N THR A 471 3.26 9.89 12.81
CA THR A 471 2.98 9.86 14.25
C THR A 471 2.12 8.65 14.66
N PRO A 472 2.38 7.43 14.15
CA PRO A 472 1.54 6.28 14.49
C PRO A 472 1.58 6.00 16.00
N GLN A 473 0.47 5.50 16.53
CA GLN A 473 0.38 4.93 17.87
C GLN A 473 1.06 3.56 17.87
N PRO A 474 2.15 3.35 18.63
CA PRO A 474 2.77 2.04 18.71
C PRO A 474 1.86 1.03 19.42
N PRO A 475 1.88 -0.26 19.04
CA PRO A 475 2.55 -0.89 17.90
C PRO A 475 1.60 -1.07 16.68
N LEU A 476 0.76 -0.06 16.38
CA LEU A 476 -0.32 -0.16 15.40
C LEU A 476 0.13 0.13 13.96
N GLU A 477 1.41 0.45 13.74
CA GLU A 477 2.02 0.52 12.42
C GLU A 477 2.70 -0.81 12.05
N ALA A 478 2.16 -1.53 11.08
CA ALA A 478 2.81 -2.74 10.56
C ALA A 478 4.13 -2.43 9.84
N SER A 479 4.17 -1.38 9.02
CA SER A 479 5.37 -1.00 8.27
C SER A 479 5.38 0.50 7.99
N GLY A 480 4.87 0.94 6.82
CA GLY A 480 4.76 2.35 6.45
C GLY A 480 5.65 2.74 5.28
N THR A 481 5.23 2.43 4.05
CA THR A 481 6.06 2.66 2.85
C THR A 481 6.21 4.14 2.46
N SER A 482 5.36 5.05 2.95
CA SER A 482 5.43 6.47 2.60
C SER A 482 6.75 7.13 3.00
N GLY A 483 7.30 6.78 4.17
CA GLY A 483 8.59 7.29 4.60
C GLY A 483 9.77 6.76 3.78
N MET A 484 9.66 5.54 3.23
CA MET A 484 10.64 4.97 2.31
C MET A 484 10.68 5.75 0.99
N LYS A 485 9.51 6.18 0.50
CA LYS A 485 9.37 7.03 -0.70
C LYS A 485 9.92 8.43 -0.48
N ALA A 486 9.74 8.98 0.73
CA ALA A 486 10.34 10.24 1.10
C ALA A 486 11.87 10.14 1.11
N ALA A 487 12.41 9.08 1.72
CA ALA A 487 13.85 8.88 1.85
C ALA A 487 14.57 8.77 0.49
N VAL A 488 14.01 8.08 -0.51
CA VAL A 488 14.63 7.99 -1.84
C VAL A 488 14.66 9.31 -2.60
N ASN A 489 13.84 10.29 -2.18
CA ASN A 489 13.85 11.65 -2.71
C ASN A 489 14.70 12.62 -1.88
N GLY A 490 15.49 12.12 -0.93
CA GLY A 490 16.28 12.97 -0.04
C GLY A 490 15.47 13.69 1.02
N VAL A 491 14.22 13.29 1.28
CA VAL A 491 13.39 13.90 2.33
C VAL A 491 13.59 13.15 3.65
N PRO A 492 14.18 13.79 4.68
CA PRO A 492 14.33 13.17 6.00
C PRO A 492 12.99 12.89 6.66
N ASN A 493 12.96 11.86 7.51
CA ASN A 493 11.76 11.48 8.26
C ASN A 493 11.85 11.96 9.72
N LEU A 494 10.73 12.40 10.26
CA LEU A 494 10.51 12.57 11.70
C LEU A 494 9.35 11.65 12.09
N SER A 495 9.64 10.60 12.86
CA SER A 495 8.63 9.59 13.15
C SER A 495 8.78 8.94 14.51
N ILE A 496 7.65 8.49 15.05
CA ILE A 496 7.63 7.58 16.19
C ILE A 496 8.25 6.23 15.77
N LEU A 497 9.00 5.61 16.68
CA LEU A 497 9.65 4.31 16.46
C LEU A 497 8.61 3.17 16.46
N ASP A 498 7.97 2.98 15.31
CA ASP A 498 7.07 1.86 15.03
C ASP A 498 7.18 1.43 13.56
N GLY A 499 6.69 0.23 13.23
CA GLY A 499 6.72 -0.31 11.87
C GLY A 499 8.13 -0.31 11.25
N TRP A 500 8.25 0.25 10.05
CA TRP A 500 9.53 0.31 9.31
C TRP A 500 10.56 1.23 9.96
N TRP A 501 10.12 2.24 10.72
CA TRP A 501 11.02 3.26 11.24
C TRP A 501 11.96 2.72 12.30
N ILE A 502 11.58 1.64 12.98
CA ILE A 502 12.49 0.88 13.86
C ILE A 502 13.71 0.36 13.08
N GLU A 503 13.52 -0.04 11.83
CA GLU A 503 14.59 -0.57 10.97
C GLU A 503 15.36 0.56 10.26
N GLY A 504 14.70 1.69 9.96
CA GLY A 504 15.26 2.77 9.14
C GLY A 504 15.78 3.99 9.91
N CYS A 505 15.47 4.14 11.19
CA CYS A 505 15.88 5.29 11.99
C CYS A 505 17.31 5.10 12.50
N ILE A 506 18.22 5.95 12.02
CA ILE A 506 19.52 6.20 12.63
C ILE A 506 19.48 7.68 13.03
N GLU A 507 19.37 7.92 14.34
CA GLU A 507 19.10 9.25 14.91
C GLU A 507 20.12 10.29 14.42
N GLY A 508 19.63 11.36 13.78
CA GLY A 508 20.45 12.44 13.23
C GLY A 508 21.24 12.08 11.96
N VAL A 509 21.08 10.86 11.44
CA VAL A 509 21.74 10.37 10.21
C VAL A 509 20.72 10.18 9.10
N THR A 510 19.65 9.40 9.32
CA THR A 510 18.61 9.17 8.29
C THR A 510 17.32 9.96 8.56
N GLY A 511 17.25 10.62 9.71
CA GLY A 511 16.08 11.31 10.22
C GLY A 511 16.09 11.31 11.75
N TRP A 512 14.93 11.46 12.35
CA TRP A 512 14.79 11.58 13.81
C TRP A 512 13.62 10.76 14.36
N SER A 513 13.82 10.22 15.55
CA SER A 513 12.72 9.66 16.34
C SER A 513 11.95 10.74 17.09
N ILE A 514 10.64 10.55 17.21
CA ILE A 514 9.81 11.21 18.22
C ILE A 514 9.81 10.28 19.41
N GLY A 515 10.51 10.69 20.46
CA GLY A 515 10.63 9.91 21.68
C GLY A 515 11.55 8.69 21.61
N PRO A 516 11.64 7.95 22.73
CA PRO A 516 12.39 6.71 22.82
C PRO A 516 11.63 5.53 22.18
N ASP A 517 12.31 4.39 22.07
CA ASP A 517 11.67 3.11 21.74
C ASP A 517 10.83 2.62 22.95
N HIS A 518 9.59 3.11 23.03
CA HIS A 518 8.63 2.81 24.08
C HIS A 518 8.40 1.30 24.25
N TYR A 519 8.42 0.53 23.17
CA TYR A 519 8.22 -0.91 23.30
C TYR A 519 9.43 -1.62 23.89
N ARG A 520 10.65 -1.30 23.45
CA ARG A 520 11.84 -1.91 24.05
C ARG A 520 11.91 -1.62 25.54
N ARG A 521 11.36 -0.48 25.96
CA ARG A 521 11.20 -0.07 27.36
C ARG A 521 9.97 -0.67 28.07
N LYS A 522 9.07 -1.33 27.33
CA LYS A 522 7.77 -1.85 27.82
C LYS A 522 6.91 -0.76 28.46
N GLU A 523 7.00 0.45 27.93
CA GLU A 523 6.26 1.63 28.37
C GLU A 523 5.07 1.86 27.43
N SER A 524 3.95 2.33 27.98
CA SER A 524 2.82 2.80 27.17
C SER A 524 3.19 4.16 26.58
N SER A 525 3.01 4.32 25.27
CA SER A 525 3.13 5.63 24.63
C SER A 525 2.02 6.56 25.15
N ASP A 526 2.42 7.75 25.61
CA ASP A 526 1.54 8.84 26.01
C ASP A 526 1.55 9.90 24.90
N ALA A 527 0.38 10.21 24.33
CA ALA A 527 0.25 11.20 23.28
C ALA A 527 0.71 12.60 23.71
N GLN A 528 0.56 12.96 24.99
CA GLN A 528 1.02 14.25 25.48
C GLN A 528 2.55 14.30 25.53
N GLN A 529 3.19 13.23 25.98
CA GLN A 529 4.65 13.11 25.96
C GLN A 529 5.19 13.09 24.52
N ASP A 530 4.61 12.28 23.65
CA ASP A 530 4.99 12.20 22.23
C ASP A 530 4.90 13.59 21.56
N ALA A 531 3.87 14.38 21.90
CA ALA A 531 3.74 15.76 21.43
C ALA A 531 4.86 16.67 21.96
N GLN A 532 5.21 16.59 23.25
CA GLN A 532 6.31 17.38 23.83
C GLN A 532 7.64 17.03 23.15
N GLU A 533 7.93 15.75 22.97
CA GLU A 533 9.14 15.25 22.31
C GLU A 533 9.20 15.67 20.84
N LEU A 534 8.06 15.68 20.14
CA LEU A 534 7.93 16.22 18.78
C LEU A 534 8.34 17.69 18.73
N TYR A 535 7.75 18.55 19.58
CA TYR A 535 8.08 19.98 19.58
C TYR A 535 9.51 20.24 20.02
N GLU A 536 10.04 19.49 21.00
CA GLU A 536 11.44 19.60 21.41
C GLU A 536 12.39 19.26 20.26
N LYS A 537 12.10 18.20 19.50
CA LYS A 537 12.91 17.81 18.34
C LYS A 537 12.87 18.90 17.25
N LEU A 538 11.70 19.45 16.96
CA LEU A 538 11.57 20.55 16.00
C LEU A 538 12.33 21.80 16.46
N GLU A 539 12.11 22.24 17.70
CA GLU A 539 12.63 23.50 18.26
C GLU A 539 14.14 23.50 18.46
N ARG A 540 14.71 22.38 18.92
CA ARG A 540 16.12 22.31 19.34
C ARG A 540 17.05 21.67 18.31
N VAL A 541 16.51 20.89 17.38
CA VAL A 541 17.31 20.10 16.44
C VAL A 541 16.98 20.43 15.01
N ILE A 542 15.75 20.14 14.56
CA ILE A 542 15.45 20.08 13.12
C ILE A 542 15.36 21.47 12.49
N VAL A 543 14.60 22.39 13.10
CA VAL A 543 14.41 23.74 12.53
C VAL A 543 15.74 24.52 12.55
N PRO A 544 16.52 24.53 13.66
CA PRO A 544 17.86 25.13 13.64
C PRO A 544 18.79 24.48 12.62
N LEU A 545 18.81 23.14 12.50
CA LEU A 545 19.66 22.45 11.52
C LEU A 545 19.32 22.88 10.09
N PHE A 546 18.02 22.95 9.75
CA PHE A 546 17.56 23.36 8.42
C PHE A 546 17.99 24.78 8.05
N TYR A 547 17.86 25.75 8.97
CA TYR A 547 18.12 27.16 8.69
C TYR A 547 19.55 27.62 8.94
N GLU A 548 20.22 27.07 9.96
CA GLU A 548 21.53 27.54 10.42
C GLU A 548 22.67 26.67 9.89
N ASN A 549 22.39 25.43 9.46
CA ASN A 549 23.40 24.49 8.97
C ASN A 549 22.88 23.62 7.81
N GLY A 550 22.69 24.26 6.65
CA GLY A 550 22.19 23.60 5.44
C GLY A 550 23.04 22.42 4.95
N GLU A 551 24.36 22.46 5.12
CA GLU A 551 25.22 21.30 4.79
C GLU A 551 24.92 20.10 5.70
N GLY A 552 24.76 20.34 7.00
CA GLY A 552 24.38 19.30 7.96
C GLY A 552 23.00 18.71 7.64
N TYR A 553 22.03 19.54 7.23
CA TYR A 553 20.73 19.05 6.79
C TYR A 553 20.84 18.22 5.51
N ALA A 554 21.59 18.69 4.52
CA ALA A 554 21.84 17.98 3.27
C ALA A 554 22.57 16.64 3.50
N GLU A 555 23.42 16.55 4.51
CA GLU A 555 24.03 15.28 4.90
C GLU A 555 22.97 14.27 5.36
N VAL A 556 21.99 14.69 6.17
CA VAL A 556 20.87 13.82 6.56
C VAL A 556 20.06 13.37 5.33
N MET A 557 19.83 14.28 4.38
CA MET A 557 19.18 13.94 3.10
C MET A 557 19.95 12.86 2.34
N ARG A 558 21.27 13.05 2.17
CA ARG A 558 22.17 12.12 1.47
C ARG A 558 22.19 10.75 2.12
N GLN A 559 22.32 10.71 3.45
CA GLN A 559 22.33 9.48 4.23
C GLN A 559 20.97 8.78 4.19
N GLY A 560 19.87 9.54 4.20
CA GLY A 560 18.52 9.01 3.96
C GLY A 560 18.41 8.30 2.62
N ILE A 561 18.92 8.88 1.53
CA ILE A 561 18.97 8.22 0.22
C ILE A 561 19.85 6.98 0.27
N ALA A 562 21.10 7.12 0.72
CA ALA A 562 22.09 6.05 0.65
C ALA A 562 21.73 4.84 1.51
N LEU A 563 21.23 5.05 2.74
CA LEU A 563 20.92 3.96 3.68
C LEU A 563 19.49 3.46 3.51
N ASN A 564 18.50 4.35 3.58
CA ASN A 564 17.10 3.93 3.51
C ASN A 564 16.67 3.64 2.06
N GLY A 565 17.04 4.49 1.10
CA GLY A 565 16.70 4.28 -0.31
C GLY A 565 17.29 2.98 -0.89
N SER A 566 18.50 2.59 -0.46
CA SER A 566 19.14 1.35 -0.92
C SER A 566 18.65 0.09 -0.22
N PHE A 567 18.12 0.17 1.01
CA PHE A 567 17.64 -1.00 1.75
C PHE A 567 16.14 -1.25 1.55
N PHE A 568 15.31 -0.21 1.66
CA PHE A 568 13.84 -0.30 1.60
C PHE A 568 13.31 -0.27 0.17
N ASN A 569 13.93 -1.06 -0.71
CA ASN A 569 13.54 -1.20 -2.10
C ASN A 569 12.78 -2.51 -2.35
N ALA A 570 11.89 -2.50 -3.34
CA ALA A 570 11.04 -3.64 -3.71
C ALA A 570 11.80 -4.78 -4.39
N GLN A 571 12.98 -4.51 -5.00
CA GLN A 571 13.82 -5.54 -5.61
C GLN A 571 14.38 -6.49 -4.53
N ARG A 572 14.93 -5.95 -3.43
CA ARG A 572 15.34 -6.72 -2.25
C ARG A 572 14.16 -7.48 -1.65
N MET A 573 13.01 -6.82 -1.50
CA MET A 573 11.80 -7.47 -0.99
C MET A 573 11.43 -8.70 -1.82
N LEU A 574 11.40 -8.55 -3.15
CA LEU A 574 11.07 -9.62 -4.07
C LEU A 574 12.12 -10.73 -4.06
N GLN A 575 13.42 -10.40 -4.00
CA GLN A 575 14.47 -11.40 -3.86
C GLN A 575 14.29 -12.25 -2.60
N GLN A 576 13.87 -11.65 -1.47
CA GLN A 576 13.57 -12.42 -0.26
C GLN A 576 12.36 -13.33 -0.42
N TYR A 577 11.29 -12.86 -1.08
CA TYR A 577 10.14 -13.71 -1.41
C TYR A 577 10.55 -14.89 -2.28
N VAL A 578 11.34 -14.63 -3.33
CA VAL A 578 11.83 -15.69 -4.23
C VAL A 578 12.61 -16.74 -3.46
N LEU A 579 13.58 -16.32 -2.65
CA LEU A 579 14.47 -17.23 -1.91
C LEU A 579 13.79 -17.98 -0.76
N LYS A 580 12.83 -17.35 -0.08
CA LYS A 580 12.23 -17.92 1.15
C LYS A 580 10.88 -18.60 0.92
N ALA A 581 10.13 -18.15 -0.08
CA ALA A 581 8.72 -18.51 -0.25
C ALA A 581 8.36 -19.11 -1.61
N TYR A 582 9.11 -18.79 -2.68
CA TYR A 582 8.71 -19.20 -4.04
C TYR A 582 9.51 -20.37 -4.59
N PHE A 583 10.77 -20.53 -4.18
CA PHE A 583 11.53 -21.75 -4.44
C PHE A 583 11.17 -22.81 -3.39
N VAL A 584 10.29 -23.73 -3.78
CA VAL A 584 9.86 -24.90 -2.98
C VAL A 584 10.28 -26.18 -3.66
#